data_AF-A0A1X1N3I4-F1
#
_entry.id   AF-A0A1X1N3I4-F1
#
_cell.length_a   1.000
_cell.length_b   1.000
_cell.length_c   1.000
_cell.angle_alpha   90.00
_cell.angle_beta   90.00
_cell.angle_gamma   90.00
#
_symmetry.space_group_name_H-M   'P 1'
#
loop_
_entity.id
_entity.type
_entity.pdbx_description
1 polymer ?
#
loop_
_entity_poly.entity_id
_entity_poly.type
_entity_poly.pdbx_seq_one_letter_code
_entity_poly.pdbx_strand_id
1 'polypeptide(L)'
;MQKYTFVCDWADYMTSLIDNRFVIVVEAEDYRKAEEKAARAALDYYPDVAEFESVKTFWGGDRGAVRVAEFYGDTSGDLVDRDCYDIIRS
;
A
#
# COMPACT_ATOMS: atom_id res chain seq x y z
N MET A 1 -1.56 9.32 -17.73
CA MET A 1 -1.43 8.52 -16.50
C MET A 1 -2.48 8.98 -15.50
N GLN A 2 -3.01 8.07 -14.71
CA GLN A 2 -4.09 8.26 -13.75
C GLN A 2 -3.55 8.00 -12.35
N LYS A 3 -4.07 8.71 -11.36
CA LYS A 3 -3.70 8.49 -9.95
C LYS A 3 -4.63 7.49 -9.31
N TYR A 4 -4.06 6.67 -8.42
CA TYR A 4 -4.77 5.70 -7.62
C TYR A 4 -4.28 5.80 -6.17
N THR A 5 -5.23 5.75 -5.24
CA THR A 5 -4.94 5.73 -3.80
C THR A 5 -5.41 4.41 -3.21
N PHE A 6 -4.51 3.70 -2.53
CA PHE A 6 -4.78 2.46 -1.82
C PHE A 6 -4.63 2.71 -0.32
N VAL A 7 -5.67 2.41 0.46
CA VAL A 7 -5.62 2.39 1.93
C VAL A 7 -5.40 0.95 2.35
N CYS A 8 -4.34 0.71 3.09
CA CYS A 8 -3.81 -0.62 3.34
C CYS A 8 -3.60 -0.87 4.83
N ASP A 9 -3.63 -2.16 5.17
CA ASP A 9 -3.17 -2.71 6.44
C ASP A 9 -2.39 -3.99 6.15
N TRP A 10 -1.63 -4.49 7.12
CA TRP A 10 -0.90 -5.75 7.00
C TRP A 10 -1.81 -6.95 7.25
N ALA A 11 -1.62 -8.03 6.49
CA ALA A 11 -2.39 -9.27 6.64
C ALA A 11 -1.98 -10.04 7.92
N ASP A 12 -0.69 -10.04 8.25
CA ASP A 12 -0.16 -10.69 9.44
C ASP A 12 -0.42 -9.84 10.69
N TYR A 13 -1.09 -10.42 11.69
CA TYR A 13 -1.37 -9.77 12.98
C TYR A 13 -0.10 -9.40 13.75
N MET A 14 0.99 -10.16 13.60
CA MET A 14 2.27 -9.82 14.25
C MET A 14 2.89 -8.56 13.63
N THR A 15 2.64 -8.31 12.34
CA THR A 15 3.07 -7.10 11.63
C THR A 15 2.07 -5.95 11.84
N SER A 16 0.79 -6.24 12.07
CA SER A 16 -0.24 -5.22 12.40
C SER A 16 -0.17 -4.70 13.83
N LEU A 17 0.57 -5.38 14.73
CA LEU A 17 0.97 -4.86 16.04
C LEU A 17 1.99 -3.72 15.93
N ILE A 18 2.66 -3.61 14.79
CA ILE A 18 3.26 -2.35 14.36
C ILE A 18 2.07 -1.53 13.86
N ASP A 19 1.63 -0.52 14.62
CA ASP A 19 0.43 0.30 14.38
C ASP A 19 0.56 1.13 13.09
N ASN A 20 0.70 0.46 11.96
CA ASN A 20 1.22 1.00 10.70
C ASN A 20 0.23 0.69 9.60
N ARG A 21 -0.96 1.29 9.68
CA ARG A 21 -1.76 1.46 8.47
C ARG A 21 -1.01 2.39 7.53
N PHE A 22 -1.17 2.14 6.23
CA PHE A 22 -0.45 2.93 5.24
C PHE A 22 -1.33 3.23 4.04
N VAL A 23 -1.00 4.33 3.38
CA VAL A 23 -1.67 4.80 2.18
C VAL A 23 -0.64 4.86 1.06
N ILE A 24 -0.93 4.21 -0.06
CA ILE A 24 -0.07 4.26 -1.25
C ILE A 24 -0.77 5.08 -2.32
N VAL A 25 -0.11 6.12 -2.80
CA VAL A 25 -0.58 6.91 -3.95
C VAL A 25 0.37 6.68 -5.11
N VAL A 26 -0.17 6.15 -6.21
CA VAL A 26 0.62 5.87 -7.41
C VAL A 26 0.00 6.45 -8.67
N GLU A 27 0.86 6.82 -9.63
CA GLU A 27 0.45 7.10 -11.00
C GLU A 27 0.69 5.90 -11.93
N ALA A 28 -0.34 5.48 -12.66
CA ALA A 28 -0.28 4.37 -13.61
C ALA A 28 -1.19 4.59 -14.84
N GLU A 29 -1.01 3.80 -15.90
CA GLU A 29 -1.88 3.87 -17.08
C GLU A 29 -3.26 3.23 -16.86
N ASP A 30 -3.30 2.18 -16.04
CA ASP A 30 -4.48 1.42 -15.69
C ASP A 30 -4.36 0.89 -14.25
N TYR A 31 -5.46 0.35 -13.73
CA TYR A 31 -5.55 -0.15 -12.37
C TYR A 31 -4.60 -1.33 -12.11
N ARG A 32 -4.40 -2.24 -13.06
CA ARG A 32 -3.51 -3.40 -12.89
C ARG A 32 -2.05 -2.95 -12.72
N LYS A 33 -1.62 -2.00 -13.55
CA LYS A 33 -0.30 -1.35 -13.39
C LYS A 33 -0.21 -0.56 -12.08
N ALA A 34 -1.32 0.03 -11.62
CA ALA A 34 -1.36 0.69 -10.32
C ALA A 34 -1.13 -0.30 -9.17
N GLU A 35 -1.76 -1.47 -9.18
CA GLU A 35 -1.56 -2.51 -8.18
C GLU A 35 -0.10 -3.00 -8.12
N GLU A 36 0.50 -3.26 -9.29
CA GLU A 36 1.90 -3.71 -9.38
C GLU A 36 2.87 -2.63 -8.88
N LYS A 37 2.63 -1.37 -9.26
CA LYS A 37 3.45 -0.23 -8.84
C LYS A 37 3.27 0.07 -7.34
N ALA A 38 2.06 -0.03 -6.82
CA ALA A 38 1.78 0.17 -5.41
C ALA A 38 2.46 -0.90 -4.55
N ALA A 39 2.36 -2.18 -4.94
CA ALA A 39 3.08 -3.26 -4.26
C ALA A 39 4.60 -3.04 -4.28
N ARG A 40 5.16 -2.60 -5.43
CA ARG A 40 6.58 -2.26 -5.52
C ARG A 40 6.96 -1.16 -4.54
N ALA A 41 6.21 -0.06 -4.56
CA ALA A 41 6.46 1.10 -3.73
C ALA A 41 6.40 0.78 -2.23
N ALA A 42 5.44 -0.06 -1.81
CA ALA A 42 5.36 -0.50 -0.43
C ALA A 42 6.54 -1.40 -0.03
N LEU A 43 6.95 -2.35 -0.87
CA LEU A 43 8.11 -3.21 -0.58
C LEU A 43 9.43 -2.42 -0.56
N ASP A 44 9.57 -1.39 -1.39
CA ASP A 44 10.72 -0.49 -1.36
C ASP A 44 10.74 0.37 -0.09
N TYR A 45 9.56 0.71 0.45
CA TYR A 45 9.42 1.47 1.69
C TYR A 45 9.62 0.61 2.95
N TYR A 46 9.19 -0.65 2.92
CA TYR A 46 9.29 -1.63 4.00
C TYR A 46 10.24 -2.77 3.61
N PRO A 47 11.56 -2.57 3.67
CA PRO A 47 12.54 -3.55 3.19
C PRO A 47 12.50 -4.87 3.96
N ASP A 48 12.17 -4.84 5.25
CA ASP A 48 12.01 -6.06 6.07
C ASP A 48 10.90 -6.96 5.55
N VAL A 49 9.84 -6.37 4.96
CA VAL A 49 8.75 -7.12 4.33
C VAL A 49 9.21 -7.69 2.98
N ALA A 50 10.05 -6.96 2.24
CA ALA A 50 10.62 -7.43 0.97
C ALA A 50 11.55 -8.65 1.08
N GLU A 51 12.00 -9.00 2.29
CA GLU A 51 12.71 -10.27 2.54
C GLU A 51 11.79 -11.49 2.43
N PHE A 52 10.48 -11.30 2.62
CA PHE A 52 9.49 -12.39 2.69
C PHE A 52 8.40 -12.30 1.63
N GLU A 53 8.11 -11.10 1.14
CA GLU A 53 7.08 -10.81 0.15
C GLU A 53 7.65 -10.30 -1.16
N SER A 54 6.87 -10.47 -2.23
CA SER A 54 7.19 -9.99 -3.57
C SER A 54 6.00 -9.24 -4.13
N VAL A 55 6.20 -8.44 -5.19
CA VAL A 55 5.06 -7.78 -5.87
C VAL A 55 3.96 -8.75 -6.29
N LYS A 56 4.31 -10.00 -6.60
CA LYS A 56 3.34 -11.03 -6.99
C LYS A 56 2.50 -11.53 -5.81
N THR A 57 3.06 -11.57 -4.60
CA THR A 57 2.42 -12.11 -3.39
C THR A 57 1.90 -11.03 -2.47
N PHE A 58 2.29 -9.77 -2.68
CA PHE A 58 1.96 -8.65 -1.80
C PHE A 58 0.47 -8.51 -1.50
N TRP A 59 -0.43 -8.69 -2.48
CA TRP A 59 -1.88 -8.49 -2.31
C TRP A 59 -2.66 -9.75 -1.86
N GLY A 60 -2.02 -10.67 -1.15
CA GLY A 60 -2.69 -11.89 -0.69
C GLY A 60 -1.78 -12.93 -0.03
N GLY A 61 -0.50 -12.60 0.16
CA GLY A 61 0.43 -13.35 0.98
C GLY A 61 0.17 -13.13 2.45
N ASP A 62 0.57 -14.11 3.26
CA ASP A 62 0.33 -14.10 4.70
C ASP A 62 0.99 -12.90 5.38
N ARG A 63 2.10 -12.39 4.83
CA ARG A 63 2.83 -11.20 5.31
C ARG A 63 2.65 -9.98 4.40
N GLY A 64 1.78 -10.12 3.39
CA GLY A 64 1.43 -9.06 2.46
C GLY A 64 0.47 -8.04 3.05
N ALA A 65 -0.08 -7.21 2.19
CA ALA A 65 -1.03 -6.17 2.53
C ALA A 65 -2.46 -6.57 2.14
N VAL A 66 -3.40 -6.13 2.96
CA VAL A 66 -4.83 -6.12 2.66
C VAL A 66 -5.23 -4.72 2.22
N ARG A 67 -6.02 -4.63 1.16
CA ARG A 67 -6.61 -3.37 0.68
C ARG A 67 -7.92 -3.12 1.42
N VAL A 68 -7.92 -2.11 2.28
CA VAL A 68 -9.08 -1.69 3.07
C VAL A 68 -10.02 -0.85 2.22
N ALA A 69 -9.46 0.06 1.42
CA ALA A 69 -10.20 0.91 0.50
C ALA A 69 -9.32 1.34 -0.68
N GLU A 70 -9.96 1.69 -1.79
CA GLU A 70 -9.29 2.06 -3.03
C GLU A 70 -10.03 3.19 -3.73
N PHE A 71 -9.30 4.16 -4.26
CA PHE A 71 -9.88 5.35 -4.86
C PHE A 71 -9.17 5.71 -6.15
N TYR A 72 -9.97 6.25 -7.08
CA TYR A 72 -9.45 6.93 -8.26
C TYR A 72 -9.10 8.37 -7.90
N GLY A 73 -7.88 8.80 -8.19
CA GLY A 73 -7.32 10.09 -7.78
C GLY A 73 -6.42 10.01 -6.55
N ASP A 74 -5.92 11.18 -6.12
CA ASP A 74 -5.19 11.34 -4.86
C ASP A 74 -6.16 11.79 -3.77
N THR A 75 -6.53 10.87 -2.88
CA THR A 75 -7.44 11.15 -1.75
C THR A 75 -6.69 11.20 -0.42
N SER A 76 -5.35 11.22 -0.45
CA SER A 76 -4.52 11.26 0.77
C SER A 76 -4.61 12.59 1.54
N GLY A 77 -5.30 13.60 1.00
CA GLY A 77 -5.67 14.81 1.74
C GLY A 77 -6.97 14.68 2.54
N ASP A 78 -7.88 13.81 2.10
CA ASP A 78 -9.23 13.66 2.67
C ASP A 78 -9.32 12.50 3.66
N LEU A 79 -8.46 11.50 3.50
CA LEU A 79 -8.50 10.24 4.26
C LEU A 79 -7.71 10.27 5.58
N VAL A 80 -6.96 11.34 5.86
CA VAL A 80 -5.84 11.26 6.79
C VAL A 80 -5.93 12.33 7.87
N ASP A 81 -6.27 11.90 9.08
CA ASP A 81 -5.65 12.47 10.27
C ASP A 81 -4.19 12.00 10.22
N ARG A 82 -3.27 12.87 9.80
CA ARG A 82 -1.91 12.53 9.32
C ARG A 82 -1.02 11.81 10.32
N ASP A 83 -1.46 11.72 11.56
CA ASP A 83 -0.70 11.13 12.66
C ASP A 83 -0.81 9.60 12.71
N CYS A 84 -1.68 8.98 11.91
CA CYS A 84 -1.98 7.53 11.99
C CYS A 84 -1.65 6.71 10.73
N TYR A 85 -1.08 7.31 9.69
CA TYR A 85 -0.78 6.60 8.43
C TYR A 85 0.58 6.97 7.86
N ASP A 86 1.35 5.97 7.46
CA ASP A 86 2.46 6.18 6.54
C ASP A 86 1.93 6.46 5.14
N ILE A 87 2.37 7.56 4.51
CA ILE A 87 1.95 7.92 3.16
C ILE A 87 3.09 7.67 2.16
N ILE A 88 2.91 6.65 1.33
CA ILE A 88 3.86 6.21 0.30
C ILE A 88 3.46 6.81 -1.05
N ARG A 89 4.43 7.36 -1.81
CA ARG A 89 4.19 8.00 -3.11
C ARG A 89 5.14 7.46 -4.18
N SER A 90 4.60 7.10 -5.36
CA SER A 90 5.38 6.57 -6.48
C SER A 90 4.84 6.94 -7.86
#